data_AF-A0A2P9GV40-F1
#
_entry.id   AF-A0A2P9GV40-F1
#
_cell.length_a   1.000
_cell.length_b   1.000
_cell.length_c   1.000
_cell.angle_alpha   90.00
_cell.angle_beta   90.00
_cell.angle_gamma   90.00
#
_symmetry.space_group_name_H-M   'P 1'
#
loop_
_entity.id
_entity.type
_entity.pdbx_description
1 polymer ?
#
loop_
_entity_poly.entity_id
_entity_poly.type
_entity_poly.pdbx_seq_one_letter_code
_entity_poly.pdbx_strand_id
1 'polypeptide(L)'
;MEEILQEALQEVDAQIAQKTEQRNKLDIEIVQLRGTRIGLQNAIGQQIQSEMAWTDLVLAALNSYPAGQQLTASEIRDRLQTWGYTFQGIQNPLAFINTVLRRLVDRAVITRSQAGRPFRFARFGRE
;
A
#
# COMPACT_ATOMS: atom_id res chain seq x y z
N MET A 1 -22.92 32.44 13.07
CA MET A 1 -23.18 31.02 13.39
C MET A 1 -22.70 30.13 12.25
N GLU A 2 -23.02 30.47 11.00
CA GLU A 2 -22.52 29.80 9.80
C GLU A 2 -21.00 29.90 9.61
N GLU A 3 -20.42 31.07 9.90
CA GLU A 3 -18.96 31.32 9.82
C GLU A 3 -18.15 30.51 10.84
N ILE A 4 -18.66 30.40 12.07
CA ILE A 4 -18.06 29.59 13.16
C ILE A 4 -18.09 28.10 12.81
N LEU A 5 -19.16 27.64 12.15
CA LEU A 5 -19.28 26.26 11.66
C LEU A 5 -18.31 25.98 10.50
N GLN A 6 -18.06 26.97 9.64
CA GLN A 6 -17.08 26.85 8.55
C GLN A 6 -15.64 26.79 9.07
N GLU A 7 -15.27 27.63 10.03
CA GLU A 7 -13.94 27.54 10.69
C GLU A 7 -13.75 26.20 11.40
N ALA A 8 -14.76 25.72 12.13
CA ALA A 8 -14.70 24.42 12.79
C ALA A 8 -14.55 23.25 11.79
N LEU A 9 -15.21 23.32 10.64
CA LEU A 9 -15.05 22.33 9.57
C LEU A 9 -13.63 22.36 8.98
N GLN A 10 -13.09 23.54 8.69
CA GLN A 10 -11.73 23.67 8.18
C GLN A 10 -10.69 23.12 9.16
N GLU A 11 -10.87 23.37 10.45
CA GLU A 11 -9.99 22.83 11.48
C GLU A 11 -10.06 21.29 11.54
N VAL A 12 -11.26 20.72 11.48
CA VAL A 12 -11.43 19.26 11.44
C VAL A 12 -10.79 18.66 10.19
N ASP A 13 -10.95 19.28 9.02
CA ASP A 13 -10.32 18.82 7.77
C ASP A 13 -8.79 18.89 7.85
N ALA A 14 -8.24 19.94 8.46
CA ALA A 14 -6.79 20.05 8.71
C ALA A 14 -6.29 18.94 9.64
N GLN A 15 -7.03 18.64 10.71
CA GLN A 15 -6.70 17.54 11.62
C GLN A 15 -6.78 16.17 10.92
N ILE A 16 -7.80 15.95 10.09
CA ILE A 16 -7.95 14.74 9.27
C ILE A 16 -6.75 14.57 8.34
N ALA A 17 -6.34 15.64 7.65
CA ALA A 17 -5.18 15.62 6.76
C ALA A 17 -3.89 15.28 7.53
N GLN A 18 -3.68 15.94 8.68
CA GLN A 18 -2.52 15.67 9.54
C GLN A 18 -2.47 14.23 10.03
N LYS A 19 -3.59 13.69 10.53
CA LYS A 19 -3.69 12.31 11.02
C LYS A 19 -3.51 11.30 9.89
N THR A 20 -3.98 11.62 8.69
CA THR A 20 -3.77 10.81 7.50
C THR A 20 -2.30 10.70 7.14
N GLU A 21 -1.58 11.81 7.19
CA GLU A 21 -0.13 11.84 6.94
C GLU A 21 0.66 11.09 8.01
N GLN A 22 0.32 11.27 9.29
CA GLN A 22 0.92 10.52 10.40
C GLN A 22 0.73 9.02 10.21
N ARG A 23 -0.48 8.58 9.88
CA ARG A 23 -0.76 7.16 9.60
C ARG A 23 0.04 6.66 8.41
N ASN A 24 0.15 7.43 7.32
CA ASN A 24 0.94 7.02 6.14
C ASN A 24 2.42 6.78 6.49
N LYS A 25 3.01 7.66 7.32
CA LYS A 25 4.38 7.48 7.80
C LYS A 25 4.52 6.22 8.63
N LEU A 26 3.61 5.99 9.59
CA LEU A 26 3.59 4.78 10.40
C LEU A 26 3.38 3.51 9.55
N ASP A 27 2.53 3.54 8.53
CA ASP A 27 2.32 2.41 7.62
C ASP A 27 3.63 2.05 6.89
N ILE A 28 4.40 3.05 6.44
CA ILE A 28 5.71 2.84 5.81
C ILE A 28 6.71 2.23 6.82
N GLU A 29 6.78 2.79 8.03
CA GLU A 29 7.67 2.28 9.09
C GLU A 29 7.33 0.84 9.48
N ILE A 30 6.04 0.50 9.62
CA ILE A 30 5.59 -0.86 9.91
C ILE A 30 6.03 -1.83 8.81
N VAL A 31 5.94 -1.43 7.54
CA VAL A 31 6.39 -2.24 6.40
C VAL A 31 7.89 -2.45 6.43
N GLN A 32 8.66 -1.39 6.70
CA GLN A 32 10.11 -1.49 6.83
C GLN A 32 10.51 -2.43 7.97
N LEU A 33 9.90 -2.26 9.16
CA LEU A 33 10.14 -3.13 10.31
C LEU A 33 9.77 -4.59 10.02
N ARG A 34 8.66 -4.81 9.31
CA ARG A 34 8.23 -6.12 8.85
C ARG A 34 9.25 -6.74 7.87
N GLY A 35 9.78 -5.97 6.93
CA GLY A 35 10.83 -6.41 6.01
C GLY A 35 12.13 -6.77 6.75
N THR A 36 12.56 -5.91 7.68
CA THR A 36 13.72 -6.17 8.56
C THR A 36 13.52 -7.43 9.38
N ARG A 37 12.32 -7.64 9.94
CA ARG A 37 11.98 -8.86 10.67
C ARG A 37 12.13 -10.11 9.80
N ILE A 38 11.64 -10.09 8.56
CA ILE A 38 11.80 -11.22 7.62
C ILE A 38 13.28 -11.47 7.31
N GLY A 39 14.05 -10.40 7.05
CA GLY A 39 15.49 -10.51 6.81
C GLY A 39 16.23 -11.17 7.98
N LEU A 40 15.93 -10.73 9.20
CA LEU A 40 16.49 -11.31 10.43
C LEU A 40 16.05 -12.76 10.64
N GLN A 41 14.78 -13.07 10.38
CA GLN A 41 14.24 -14.43 10.49
C GLN A 41 14.93 -15.41 9.54
N ASN A 42 15.14 -14.98 8.29
CA ASN A 42 15.90 -15.76 7.31
C ASN A 42 17.36 -15.95 7.74
N ALA A 43 17.99 -14.92 8.31
CA ALA A 43 19.38 -14.98 8.79
C ALA A 43 19.58 -15.98 9.94
N ILE A 44 18.56 -16.19 10.79
CA ILE A 44 18.59 -17.16 11.88
C ILE A 44 18.10 -18.56 11.48
N GLY A 45 17.98 -18.83 10.17
CA GLY A 45 17.56 -20.14 9.65
C GLY A 45 16.08 -20.46 9.87
N GLN A 46 15.29 -19.51 10.40
CA GLN A 46 13.85 -19.60 10.39
C GLN A 46 13.38 -19.11 9.02
N GLN A 47 13.39 -20.03 8.05
CA GLN A 47 12.89 -19.77 6.71
C GLN A 47 11.37 -19.56 6.79
N ILE A 48 10.97 -18.36 7.19
CA ILE A 48 9.56 -18.02 7.30
C ILE A 48 9.09 -17.83 5.87
N GLN A 49 8.33 -18.80 5.37
CA GLN A 49 7.31 -18.56 4.36
C GLN A 49 6.31 -17.59 4.99
N SER A 50 6.66 -16.30 5.06
CA SER A 50 5.86 -15.36 5.82
C SER A 50 4.58 -15.17 5.04
N GLU A 51 3.49 -15.77 5.54
CA GLU A 51 2.11 -15.35 5.33
C GLU A 51 1.86 -13.92 5.86
N MET A 52 2.86 -13.04 5.77
CA MET A 52 2.58 -11.63 5.64
C MET A 52 1.79 -11.52 4.35
N ALA A 53 0.46 -11.46 4.50
CA ALA A 53 -0.47 -11.61 3.40
C ALA A 53 0.00 -10.71 2.27
N TRP A 54 0.38 -11.30 1.14
CA TRP A 54 0.95 -10.58 -0.01
C TRP A 54 0.14 -9.33 -0.39
N THR A 55 -1.15 -9.29 -0.03
CA THR A 55 -2.01 -8.10 0.03
C THR A 55 -1.39 -6.89 0.71
N ASP A 56 -0.87 -7.02 1.94
CA ASP A 56 -0.25 -5.92 2.69
C ASP A 56 1.04 -5.45 2.03
N LEU A 57 1.84 -6.38 1.48
CA LEU A 57 3.09 -6.06 0.80
C LEU A 57 2.83 -5.32 -0.51
N VAL A 58 1.87 -5.81 -1.31
CA VAL A 58 1.44 -5.13 -2.55
C VAL A 58 0.86 -3.76 -2.23
N LEU A 59 0.06 -3.63 -1.16
CA LEU A 59 -0.47 -2.34 -0.73
C LEU A 59 0.63 -1.38 -0.26
N ALA A 60 1.62 -1.88 0.48
CA ALA A 60 2.77 -1.10 0.89
C ALA A 60 3.60 -0.63 -0.31
N ALA A 61 3.85 -1.52 -1.27
CA ALA A 61 4.55 -1.19 -2.51
C ALA A 61 3.81 -0.08 -3.26
N LEU A 62 2.48 -0.17 -3.37
CA LEU A 62 1.64 0.90 -3.92
C LEU A 62 1.77 2.21 -3.12
N ASN A 63 1.76 2.14 -1.78
CA ASN A 63 1.86 3.30 -0.89
C ASN A 63 3.23 4.01 -0.94
N SER A 64 4.28 3.33 -1.41
CA SER A 64 5.61 3.90 -1.59
C SER A 64 5.71 4.89 -2.76
N TYR A 65 4.68 4.96 -3.60
CA TYR A 65 4.57 5.91 -4.70
C TYR A 65 3.63 7.08 -4.34
N PRO A 66 3.83 8.25 -4.98
CA PRO A 66 2.90 9.38 -4.87
C PRO A 66 1.44 8.99 -5.12
N ALA A 67 0.53 9.61 -4.37
CA ALA A 67 -0.91 9.42 -4.56
C ALA A 67 -1.32 9.81 -5.99
N GLY A 68 -2.24 9.05 -6.60
CA GLY A 68 -2.68 9.27 -7.98
C GLY A 68 -1.76 8.72 -9.06
N GLN A 69 -0.57 8.20 -8.71
CA GLN A 69 0.29 7.54 -9.69
C GLN A 69 -0.31 6.20 -10.13
N GLN A 70 -0.39 6.00 -11.46
CA GLN A 70 -0.76 4.73 -12.06
C GLN A 70 0.42 3.79 -12.11
N LEU A 71 0.22 2.57 -11.62
CA LEU A 71 1.26 1.55 -11.51
C LEU A 71 0.82 0.27 -12.21
N THR A 72 1.79 -0.49 -12.68
CA THR A 72 1.63 -1.80 -13.30
C THR A 72 1.99 -2.90 -12.31
N ALA A 73 1.51 -4.12 -12.55
CA ALA A 73 1.90 -5.27 -11.72
C ALA A 73 3.42 -5.53 -11.76
N SER A 74 4.10 -5.19 -12.88
CA SER A 74 5.56 -5.22 -12.99
C SER A 74 6.24 -4.22 -12.09
N GLU A 75 5.79 -2.96 -12.06
CA GLU A 75 6.39 -1.93 -11.19
C GLU A 75 6.26 -2.30 -9.70
N ILE A 76 5.12 -2.89 -9.32
CA ILE A 76 4.90 -3.40 -7.97
C ILE A 76 5.83 -4.58 -7.66
N ARG A 77 5.96 -5.54 -8.59
CA ARG A 77 6.89 -6.66 -8.45
C ARG A 77 8.32 -6.16 -8.25
N ASP A 78 8.75 -5.23 -9.09
CA ASP A 78 10.11 -4.72 -9.09
C ASP A 78 10.38 -3.97 -7.78
N ARG A 79 9.42 -3.18 -7.29
CA ARG A 79 9.51 -2.55 -5.96
C ARG A 79 9.65 -3.59 -4.85
N LEU A 80 8.85 -4.65 -4.87
CA LEU A 80 8.94 -5.73 -3.87
C LEU A 80 10.31 -6.43 -3.93
N GLN A 81 10.87 -6.63 -5.11
CA GLN A 81 12.22 -7.16 -5.27
C GLN A 81 13.29 -6.21 -4.72
N THR A 82 13.14 -4.90 -4.91
CA THR A 82 14.08 -3.92 -4.29
C THR A 82 14.03 -3.95 -2.76
N TRP A 83 12.94 -4.44 -2.17
CA TRP A 83 12.80 -4.64 -0.73
C TRP A 83 13.27 -6.01 -0.25
N GLY A 84 13.83 -6.83 -1.14
CA GLY A 84 14.35 -8.17 -0.82
C GLY A 84 13.29 -9.28 -0.84
N TYR A 85 12.06 -9.00 -1.27
CA TYR A 85 11.04 -10.05 -1.43
C TYR A 85 11.29 -10.85 -2.70
N THR A 86 11.31 -12.17 -2.56
CA THR A 86 11.42 -13.11 -3.69
C THR A 86 10.09 -13.81 -3.92
N PHE A 87 9.77 -14.09 -5.18
CA PHE A 87 8.57 -14.83 -5.57
C PHE A 87 8.87 -16.32 -5.73
N GLN A 88 9.86 -16.85 -5.01
CA GLN A 88 10.19 -18.28 -5.06
C GLN A 88 8.96 -19.11 -4.66
N GLY A 89 8.66 -20.13 -5.46
CA GLY A 89 7.45 -20.96 -5.28
C GLY A 89 6.17 -20.40 -5.93
N ILE A 90 6.18 -19.16 -6.45
CA ILE A 90 5.06 -18.61 -7.22
C ILE A 90 5.35 -18.78 -8.72
N GLN A 91 4.61 -19.67 -9.39
CA GLN A 91 4.79 -19.96 -10.83
C GLN A 91 4.66 -18.70 -11.72
N ASN A 92 3.72 -17.81 -11.40
CA ASN A 92 3.51 -16.58 -12.16
C ASN A 92 3.34 -15.37 -11.21
N PRO A 93 4.44 -14.69 -10.86
CA PRO A 93 4.43 -13.55 -9.94
C PRO A 93 3.49 -12.42 -10.38
N LEU A 94 3.41 -12.16 -11.69
CA LEU A 94 2.56 -11.08 -12.22
C LEU A 94 1.07 -11.44 -12.13
N ALA A 95 0.68 -12.67 -12.45
CA ALA A 95 -0.69 -13.13 -12.29
C ALA A 95 -1.12 -13.13 -10.81
N PHE A 96 -0.19 -13.51 -9.93
CA PHE A 96 -0.38 -13.46 -8.49
C PHE A 96 -0.61 -12.02 -8.00
N ILE A 97 0.27 -11.08 -8.35
CA ILE A 97 0.12 -9.66 -8.00
C ILE A 97 -1.20 -9.11 -8.57
N ASN A 98 -1.57 -9.45 -9.81
CA ASN A 98 -2.86 -9.05 -10.39
C ASN A 98 -4.07 -9.57 -9.62
N THR A 99 -3.97 -10.77 -9.04
CA THR A 99 -5.01 -11.32 -8.17
C THR A 99 -5.13 -10.53 -6.88
N VAL A 100 -3.99 -10.18 -6.27
CA VAL A 100 -3.95 -9.34 -5.07
C VAL A 100 -4.51 -7.94 -5.36
N LEU A 101 -4.12 -7.33 -6.48
CA LEU A 101 -4.62 -6.04 -6.92
C LEU A 101 -6.13 -6.06 -7.15
N ARG A 102 -6.68 -7.13 -7.74
CA ARG A 102 -8.12 -7.29 -7.89
C ARG A 102 -8.83 -7.28 -6.53
N ARG A 103 -8.33 -8.02 -5.54
CA ARG A 103 -8.88 -8.00 -4.18
C ARG A 103 -8.82 -6.61 -3.53
N LEU A 104 -7.77 -5.84 -3.79
CA LEU A 104 -7.65 -4.46 -3.29
C LEU A 104 -8.65 -3.51 -3.96
N VAL A 105 -8.96 -3.73 -5.24
CA VAL A 105 -10.05 -3.02 -5.95
C VAL A 105 -11.40 -3.41 -5.37
N ASP A 106 -11.66 -4.70 -5.16
CA ASP A 106 -12.93 -5.21 -4.61
C ASP A 106 -13.18 -4.68 -3.19
N ARG A 107 -12.12 -4.38 -2.43
CA ARG A 107 -12.17 -3.75 -1.10
C ARG A 107 -12.21 -2.22 -1.13
N ALA A 108 -12.29 -1.60 -2.30
CA ALA A 108 -12.24 -0.16 -2.51
C ALA A 108 -10.98 0.51 -1.88
N VAL A 109 -9.85 -0.20 -1.85
CA VAL A 109 -8.56 0.32 -1.36
C VAL A 109 -7.76 0.98 -2.48
N ILE A 110 -7.94 0.52 -3.72
CA ILE A 110 -7.38 1.10 -4.95
C ILE A 110 -8.41 1.10 -6.06
N THR A 111 -8.13 1.87 -7.12
CA THR A 111 -8.97 1.98 -8.32
C THR A 111 -8.19 1.47 -9.53
N ARG A 112 -8.88 0.88 -10.51
CA ARG A 112 -8.31 0.60 -11.83
C ARG A 112 -8.57 1.79 -12.74
N SER A 113 -7.52 2.34 -13.34
CA SER A 113 -7.66 3.36 -14.38
C SER A 113 -8.27 2.76 -15.65
N GLN A 114 -8.83 3.62 -16.51
CA GLN A 114 -9.33 3.22 -17.84
C GLN A 114 -8.23 2.58 -18.70
N ALA A 115 -6.96 2.86 -18.42
CA ALA A 115 -5.80 2.23 -19.06
C ALA A 115 -5.43 0.85 -18.46
N GLY A 116 -6.26 0.29 -17.57
CA GLY A 116 -6.06 -1.03 -16.97
C GLY A 116 -5.02 -1.07 -15.86
N ARG A 117 -4.51 0.08 -15.39
CA ARG A 117 -3.46 0.18 -14.38
C ARG A 117 -4.04 0.50 -13.00
N PRO A 118 -3.72 -0.25 -11.93
CA PRO A 118 -4.10 0.15 -10.57
C PRO A 118 -3.44 1.47 -10.17
N PHE A 119 -4.19 2.32 -9.48
CA PHE A 119 -3.64 3.45 -8.75
C PHE A 119 -4.27 3.56 -7.37
N ARG A 120 -3.49 4.08 -6.42
CA ARG A 120 -3.94 4.29 -5.04
C ARG A 120 -5.02 5.37 -5.03
N PHE A 121 -6.11 5.15 -4.29
CA PHE A 121 -6.99 6.27 -3.96
C PHE A 121 -6.18 7.34 -3.21
N ALA A 122 -6.36 8.61 -3.58
CA ALA A 122 -6.11 9.68 -2.63
C ALA A 122 -7.06 9.39 -1.46
N ARG A 123 -6.52 8.99 -0.30
CA ARG A 123 -7.38 8.82 0.87
C ARG A 123 -7.94 10.22 1.15
N PHE A 124 -9.26 10.36 0.97
CA PHE A 124 -10.11 11.56 0.92
C PHE A 124 -10.52 12.02 -0.50
N GLY A 125 -11.82 11.81 -0.72
CA GLY A 125 -12.58 12.00 -1.94
C GLY A 125 -13.80 11.08 -1.87
N ARG A 126 -14.63 11.22 -0.83
CA ARG A 126 -16.02 10.75 -0.93
C ARG A 126 -16.66 11.64 -1.99
N GLU A 127 -17.14 11.03 -3.07
CA GLU A 127 -18.27 11.59 -3.81
C GLU A 127 -19.57 11.12 -3.15
#